data_AF-A0A8H6K0U9-F1
#
_entry.id   AF-A0A8H6K0U9-F1
#
_cell.length_a   1.000
_cell.length_b   1.000
_cell.length_c   1.000
_cell.angle_alpha   90.00
_cell.angle_beta   90.00
_cell.angle_gamma   90.00
#
_symmetry.space_group_name_H-M   'P 1'
#
loop_
_entity.id
_entity.type
_entity.pdbx_description
1 polymer ?
#
loop_
_entity_poly.entity_id
_entity_poly.type
_entity_poly.pdbx_seq_one_letter_code
_entity_poly.pdbx_strand_id
1 'polypeptide(L)'
;MASLAASLRALSLTTVRAAALRPQTTCCTAASRAMSTAIMTRQPMQRPEALLARFGQKKGAAVGSAVVQQTRGMKVHSSVKKRCEHCKIVRRKAGKRHNGYLYVICKANPRHKQRQS
;
A
#
# COMPACT_ATOMS: atom_id res chain seq x y z
N MET A 1 -44.45 -59.35 -10.41
CA MET A 1 -45.73 -59.05 -11.09
C MET A 1 -46.57 -58.22 -10.14
N ALA A 2 -46.83 -56.96 -10.53
CA ALA A 2 -47.77 -55.98 -9.97
C ALA A 2 -47.56 -55.48 -8.51
N SER A 3 -47.81 -54.23 -8.11
CA SER A 3 -48.03 -52.93 -8.76
C SER A 3 -48.21 -51.89 -7.64
N LEU A 4 -48.21 -50.62 -8.03
CA LEU A 4 -48.92 -49.48 -7.42
C LEU A 4 -48.08 -48.44 -6.65
N ALA A 5 -47.96 -47.32 -7.34
CA ALA A 5 -47.51 -46.01 -6.90
C ALA A 5 -48.34 -45.47 -5.73
N ALA A 6 -47.65 -44.78 -4.82
CA ALA A 6 -48.22 -43.83 -3.88
C ALA A 6 -47.07 -42.96 -3.36
N SER A 7 -47.15 -41.66 -3.13
CA SER A 7 -48.09 -40.60 -3.46
C SER A 7 -47.31 -39.33 -3.12
N LEU A 8 -47.44 -38.29 -3.94
CA LEU A 8 -46.81 -36.98 -3.75
C LEU A 8 -47.13 -36.40 -2.37
N ARG A 9 -46.12 -36.01 -1.59
CA ARG A 9 -46.28 -35.08 -0.47
C ARG A 9 -45.55 -33.78 -0.78
N ALA A 10 -46.18 -32.98 -1.63
CA ALA A 10 -45.98 -31.55 -1.66
C ALA A 10 -46.56 -30.98 -0.37
N LEU A 11 -45.72 -30.37 0.48
CA LEU A 11 -46.21 -29.47 1.52
C LEU A 11 -46.03 -28.03 1.04
N SER A 12 -47.19 -27.40 0.94
CA SER A 12 -47.53 -26.11 0.40
C SER A 12 -46.95 -24.93 1.16
N LEU A 13 -46.53 -23.91 0.38
CA LEU A 13 -46.33 -22.54 0.83
C LEU A 13 -47.69 -21.82 0.97
N THR A 14 -47.86 -21.09 2.06
CA THR A 14 -48.83 -19.98 2.23
C THR A 14 -48.21 -19.00 3.24
N THR A 15 -47.65 -17.85 2.83
CA THR A 15 -48.29 -16.51 2.65
C THR A 15 -49.09 -16.08 3.89
N VAL A 16 -48.78 -14.94 4.53
CA VAL A 16 -49.36 -13.58 4.34
C VAL A 16 -48.47 -12.61 5.19
N ARG A 17 -47.76 -11.61 4.63
CA ARG A 17 -48.12 -10.22 4.23
C ARG A 17 -48.54 -9.29 5.39
N ALA A 18 -47.75 -8.24 5.65
CA ALA A 18 -48.26 -6.90 6.00
C ALA A 18 -47.21 -5.83 5.68
N ALA A 19 -47.67 -4.79 5.00
CA ALA A 19 -46.90 -3.63 4.53
C ALA A 19 -46.92 -2.51 5.57
N ALA A 20 -45.89 -1.67 5.59
CA ALA A 20 -46.00 -0.30 6.10
C ALA A 20 -45.02 0.63 5.36
N LEU A 21 -45.48 1.85 5.16
CA LEU A 21 -45.07 2.83 4.16
C LEU A 21 -43.74 3.58 4.48
N ARG A 22 -43.16 4.14 3.41
CA ARG A 22 -42.05 5.11 3.38
C ARG A 22 -42.51 6.48 3.95
N PRO A 23 -41.58 7.41 4.28
CA PRO A 23 -41.26 8.43 3.28
C PRO A 23 -39.78 8.85 3.20
N GLN A 24 -39.52 9.67 2.18
CA GLN A 24 -38.24 10.18 1.69
C GLN A 24 -37.96 11.60 2.22
N THR A 25 -36.70 11.89 2.54
CA THR A 25 -36.09 13.24 2.58
C THR A 25 -34.60 13.05 2.89
N THR A 26 -33.60 13.72 2.31
CA THR A 26 -33.55 14.87 1.42
C THR A 26 -32.19 14.89 0.72
N CYS A 27 -32.19 15.59 -0.40
CA CYS A 27 -31.12 15.82 -1.36
C CYS A 27 -29.97 16.73 -0.88
N CYS A 28 -28.81 16.50 -1.48
CA CYS A 28 -27.65 17.35 -1.70
C CYS A 28 -27.59 18.76 -1.07
N THR A 29 -26.50 19.03 -0.35
CA THR A 29 -25.80 20.32 -0.41
C THR A 29 -24.30 20.10 -0.53
N ALA A 30 -23.74 20.76 -1.56
CA ALA A 30 -22.32 20.86 -1.81
C ALA A 30 -21.62 21.67 -0.71
N ALA A 31 -20.40 21.29 -0.36
CA ALA A 31 -19.47 22.19 0.33
C ALA A 31 -18.04 21.89 -0.14
N SER A 32 -17.71 22.45 -1.30
CA SER A 32 -16.34 22.71 -1.72
C SER A 32 -15.74 23.78 -0.80
N ARG A 33 -14.73 23.43 0.01
CA ARG A 33 -13.81 24.38 0.65
C ARG A 33 -12.50 23.63 0.94
N ALA A 34 -11.30 24.11 0.67
CA ALA A 34 -10.76 25.18 -0.15
C ALA A 34 -9.25 24.85 -0.22
N MET A 35 -8.60 25.06 -1.36
CA MET A 35 -7.15 24.96 -1.42
C MET A 35 -6.54 26.12 -0.61
N SER A 36 -5.86 25.80 0.49
CA SER A 36 -5.05 26.79 1.20
C SER A 36 -3.67 26.86 0.55
N THR A 37 -3.53 27.78 -0.40
CA THR A 37 -2.25 28.28 -0.90
C THR A 37 -1.59 29.15 0.17
N ALA A 38 -0.77 28.57 1.03
CA ALA A 38 0.11 29.33 1.91
C ALA A 38 1.42 29.64 1.16
N ILE A 39 1.34 30.76 0.44
CA ILE A 39 2.34 31.79 0.14
C ILE A 39 3.80 31.47 0.54
N MET A 40 4.63 31.39 -0.48
CA MET A 40 6.09 31.49 -0.43
C MET A 40 6.52 32.86 0.11
N THR A 41 6.92 32.96 1.37
CA THR A 41 7.76 34.08 1.83
C THR A 41 9.22 33.63 1.85
N ARG A 42 9.93 34.10 0.82
CA ARG A 42 11.38 34.18 0.79
C ARG A 42 11.82 35.12 1.90
N GLN A 43 12.60 34.64 2.85
CA GLN A 43 13.47 35.51 3.65
C GLN A 43 14.93 35.13 3.37
N PRO A 44 15.74 36.08 2.85
CA PRO A 44 17.14 35.88 2.58
C PRO A 44 17.98 36.06 3.87
N MET A 45 19.01 35.24 3.97
CA MET A 45 20.36 35.60 4.42
C MET A 45 20.49 36.53 5.63
N GLN A 46 20.76 35.96 6.80
CA GLN A 46 21.62 36.60 7.79
C GLN A 46 22.63 35.59 8.34
N ARG A 47 23.84 35.66 7.75
CA ARG A 47 25.10 35.20 8.35
C ARG A 47 25.42 36.08 9.56
N PRO A 48 25.88 35.49 10.66
CA PRO A 48 26.93 36.10 11.46
C PRO A 48 28.24 35.39 11.15
N GLU A 49 29.16 36.12 10.52
CA GLU A 49 30.59 35.83 10.61
C GLU A 49 31.08 36.19 12.01
N ALA A 50 31.73 35.24 12.69
CA ALA A 50 32.79 35.48 13.66
C ALA A 50 33.45 34.11 13.90
N LEU A 51 34.56 33.80 13.23
CA LEU A 51 35.93 34.10 13.65
C LEU A 51 36.35 33.26 14.88
N LEU A 52 37.45 32.50 14.69
CA LEU A 52 38.22 31.68 15.65
C LEU A 52 37.72 30.22 15.75
N ALA A 53 38.49 29.18 15.44
CA ALA A 53 39.92 29.02 15.67
C ALA A 53 40.61 28.15 14.61
N ARG A 54 41.80 28.61 14.22
CA ARG A 54 42.82 27.87 13.47
C ARG A 54 43.38 26.73 14.34
N PHE A 55 42.84 25.53 14.23
CA PHE A 55 43.51 24.34 14.73
C PHE A 55 43.80 23.35 13.60
N GLY A 56 45.09 23.30 13.24
CA GLY A 56 45.76 22.04 12.93
C GLY A 56 45.39 21.37 11.61
N GLN A 57 46.05 21.82 10.55
CA GLN A 57 46.33 21.04 9.36
C GLN A 57 47.06 19.75 9.76
N LYS A 58 46.32 18.68 10.07
CA LYS A 58 46.85 17.32 10.15
C LYS A 58 46.47 16.59 8.87
N LYS A 59 47.48 15.92 8.33
CA LYS A 59 47.58 15.33 7.00
C LYS A 59 46.32 14.58 6.61
N GLY A 60 45.91 14.77 5.35
CA GLY A 60 44.84 14.01 4.72
C GLY A 60 45.14 12.52 4.77
N ALA A 61 44.62 11.86 5.79
CA ALA A 61 44.28 10.46 5.69
C ALA A 61 43.15 10.40 4.66
N ALA A 62 43.39 9.74 3.54
CA ALA A 62 42.34 9.34 2.63
C ALA A 62 41.38 8.45 3.43
N VAL A 63 40.34 9.06 4.01
CA VAL A 63 39.21 8.34 4.59
C VAL A 63 38.52 7.72 3.40
N GLY A 64 38.95 6.52 3.03
CA GLY A 64 38.19 5.63 2.17
C GLY A 64 36.81 5.53 2.81
N SER A 65 35.86 6.26 2.25
CA SER A 65 34.46 6.14 2.61
C SER A 65 34.07 4.72 2.23
N ALA A 66 34.21 3.80 3.18
CA ALA A 66 33.53 2.53 3.16
C ALA A 66 32.04 2.91 3.21
N VAL A 67 31.46 3.17 2.03
CA VAL A 67 30.04 3.41 1.87
C VAL A 67 29.39 2.11 2.24
N VAL A 68 29.07 1.95 3.53
CA VAL A 68 28.19 0.91 4.02
C VAL A 68 26.88 1.17 3.30
N GLN A 69 26.67 0.42 2.21
CA GLN A 69 25.53 0.60 1.35
C GLN A 69 24.30 0.34 2.20
N GLN A 70 23.58 1.41 2.57
CA GLN A 70 22.38 1.33 3.40
C GLN A 70 21.48 0.24 2.82
N THR A 71 21.18 -0.79 3.60
CA THR A 71 20.32 -1.90 3.18
C THR A 71 18.91 -1.35 2.98
N ARG A 72 18.63 -0.83 1.78
CA ARG A 72 17.31 -0.32 1.39
C ARG A 72 16.31 -1.47 1.51
N GLY A 73 15.22 -1.22 2.24
CA GLY A 73 14.14 -2.18 2.48
C GLY A 73 13.34 -2.54 1.22
N MET A 74 12.16 -3.12 1.40
CA MET A 74 11.29 -3.57 0.31
C MET A 74 10.50 -2.40 -0.30
N LYS A 75 10.43 -2.30 -1.63
CA LYS A 75 9.61 -1.27 -2.31
C LYS A 75 8.23 -1.79 -2.71
N VAL A 76 7.17 -1.01 -2.52
CA VAL A 76 5.81 -1.39 -2.95
C VAL A 76 5.51 -0.79 -4.32
N HIS A 77 4.96 -1.59 -5.23
CA HIS A 77 4.55 -1.20 -6.58
C HIS A 77 3.20 -1.82 -6.93
N SER A 78 2.43 -1.19 -7.81
CA SER A 78 1.14 -1.72 -8.28
C SER A 78 1.28 -2.95 -9.19
N SER A 79 2.34 -2.97 -10.00
CA SER A 79 2.71 -4.11 -10.82
C SER A 79 4.16 -4.49 -10.55
N VAL A 80 4.44 -5.80 -10.56
CA VAL A 80 5.74 -6.33 -10.19
C VAL A 80 6.31 -7.13 -11.35
N LYS A 81 7.54 -6.79 -11.76
CA LYS A 81 8.27 -7.43 -12.87
C LYS A 81 9.65 -7.91 -12.39
N LYS A 82 10.17 -8.96 -13.02
CA LYS A 82 11.57 -9.40 -12.80
C LYS A 82 12.53 -8.39 -13.43
N ARG A 83 13.59 -8.04 -12.71
CA ARG A 83 14.66 -7.14 -13.19
C ARG A 83 15.95 -7.88 -13.55
N CYS A 84 16.06 -9.13 -13.12
CA CYS A 84 17.26 -9.94 -13.15
C CYS A 84 16.89 -11.42 -13.23
N GLU A 85 17.85 -12.26 -13.61
CA GLU A 85 17.68 -13.73 -13.68
C GLU A 85 17.42 -14.35 -12.30
N HIS A 86 18.08 -13.82 -11.25
CA HIS A 86 17.93 -14.29 -9.88
C HIS A 86 16.65 -13.81 -9.18
N CYS A 87 15.84 -13.02 -9.87
CA CYS A 87 14.63 -12.42 -9.33
C CYS A 87 13.47 -13.43 -9.43
N LYS A 88 12.96 -13.89 -8.29
CA LYS A 88 11.86 -14.87 -8.22
C LYS A 88 10.58 -14.18 -7.77
N ILE A 89 9.46 -14.52 -8.42
CA ILE A 89 8.12 -14.05 -8.05
C ILE A 89 7.50 -15.11 -7.15
N VAL A 90 7.06 -14.71 -5.97
CA VAL A 90 6.45 -15.60 -4.97
C VAL A 90 5.21 -14.95 -4.35
N ARG A 91 4.15 -15.72 -4.12
CA ARG A 91 3.01 -15.28 -3.32
C ARG A 91 3.24 -15.62 -1.85
N ARG A 92 3.03 -14.66 -0.95
CA ARG A 92 3.18 -14.84 0.50
C ARG A 92 2.02 -14.17 1.24
N LYS A 93 1.83 -14.55 2.51
CA LYS A 93 0.71 -14.08 3.34
C LYS A 93 -0.66 -14.41 2.72
N ALA A 94 -0.79 -15.60 2.14
CA ALA A 94 -2.09 -16.12 1.73
C ALA A 94 -2.76 -16.76 2.95
N GLY A 95 -4.09 -16.66 3.02
CA GLY A 95 -4.88 -17.27 4.08
C GLY A 95 -6.27 -17.66 3.57
N LYS A 96 -7.10 -18.26 4.42
CA LYS A 96 -8.44 -18.75 4.02
C LYS A 96 -9.34 -17.66 3.43
N ARG A 97 -9.14 -16.40 3.83
CA ARG A 97 -9.95 -15.25 3.42
C ARG A 97 -9.34 -14.42 2.27
N HIS A 98 -8.05 -14.59 1.94
CA HIS A 98 -7.38 -13.75 0.95
C HIS A 98 -6.21 -14.45 0.24
N ASN A 99 -5.99 -14.09 -1.02
CA ASN A 99 -5.00 -14.71 -1.91
C ASN A 99 -3.53 -14.29 -1.65
N GLY A 100 -3.30 -13.39 -0.68
CA GLY A 100 -1.99 -12.84 -0.34
C GLY A 100 -1.44 -11.83 -1.33
N TYR A 101 -0.17 -11.46 -1.17
CA TYR A 101 0.51 -10.49 -2.04
C TYR A 101 1.61 -11.16 -2.87
N LEU A 102 1.85 -10.64 -4.07
CA LEU A 102 3.03 -10.98 -4.85
C LEU A 102 4.26 -10.25 -4.30
N TYR A 103 5.37 -10.98 -4.18
CA TYR A 103 6.67 -10.47 -3.81
C TYR A 103 7.68 -10.83 -4.90
N VAL A 104 8.59 -9.91 -5.22
CA VAL A 104 9.85 -10.23 -5.89
C VAL A 104 10.94 -10.34 -4.84
N ILE A 105 11.57 -11.51 -4.80
CA ILE A 105 12.74 -11.77 -4.00
C ILE A 105 13.96 -11.90 -4.91
N CYS A 106 15.09 -11.37 -4.47
CA CYS A 106 16.36 -11.47 -5.16
C CYS A 106 17.45 -11.68 -4.12
N LYS A 107 18.30 -12.70 -4.31
CA LYS A 107 19.44 -12.97 -3.42
C LYS A 107 20.66 -12.11 -3.80
N ALA A 108 20.88 -11.90 -5.11
CA ALA A 108 22.05 -11.19 -5.62
C ALA A 108 22.02 -9.68 -5.36
N ASN A 109 20.84 -9.05 -5.42
CA ASN A 109 20.73 -7.61 -5.22
C ASN A 109 19.47 -7.22 -4.41
N PRO A 110 19.62 -6.60 -3.22
CA PRO A 110 18.49 -6.21 -2.37
C PRO A 110 17.63 -5.09 -2.97
N ARG A 111 18.13 -4.31 -3.95
CA ARG A 111 17.36 -3.24 -4.62
C ARG A 111 16.20 -3.77 -5.46
N HIS A 112 16.19 -5.06 -5.79
CA HIS A 112 15.13 -5.66 -6.59
C HIS A 112 13.94 -6.12 -5.75
N LYS A 113 14.06 -6.12 -4.41
CA LYS A 113 13.01 -6.59 -3.49
C LYS A 113 11.78 -5.67 -3.57
N GLN A 114 10.68 -6.20 -4.11
CA GLN A 114 9.43 -5.47 -4.32
C GLN A 114 8.19 -6.24 -3.85
N ARG A 115 7.14 -5.55 -3.39
CA ARG A 115 5.82 -6.12 -3.05
C ARG A 115 4.73 -5.49 -3.93
N GLN A 116 3.77 -6.29 -4.38
CA GLN A 116 2.57 -5.80 -5.02
C GLN A 116 1.62 -5.19 -3.98
N SER A 117 1.20 -3.94 -4.19
CA SER A 117 0.15 -3.28 -3.38
C SER A 117 -1.18 -4.01 -3.52
#